data_AF-A0A849WV62-F1
#
_entry.id   AF-A0A849WV62-F1
#
_cell.length_a   1.000
_cell.length_b   1.000
_cell.length_c   1.000
_cell.angle_alpha   90.00
_cell.angle_beta   90.00
_cell.angle_gamma   90.00
#
_symmetry.space_group_name_H-M   'P 1'
#
loop_
_entity.id
_entity.type
_entity.pdbx_description
1 polymer ?
#
loop_
_entity_poly.entity_id
_entity_poly.type
_entity_poly.pdbx_seq_one_letter_code
_entity_poly.pdbx_strand_id
1 'polypeptide(L)'
;MKYFLMAMVALVGFDVSANRPVPVLDKAEQKTVLRAIDNMCSDTWCEGEYGFDFKSFDCTAAVDGTSCVLDFVIIDTEYVKMPKNSRSEARVRRQYPVSCEVGPFTKKSDLYAVRGERGEYTDVPQPLLDALNECIFALEDHLFTRR
;
A
#
# COMPACT_ATOMS: atom_id res chain seq x y z
N MET A 1 -17.76 67.69 -19.62
CA MET A 1 -16.76 66.70 -19.13
C MET A 1 -17.48 65.64 -18.34
N LYS A 2 -17.63 64.41 -18.87
CA LYS A 2 -18.07 63.23 -18.11
C LYS A 2 -17.55 62.00 -18.84
N TYR A 3 -16.44 61.47 -18.36
CA TYR A 3 -15.80 60.26 -18.87
C TYR A 3 -16.59 59.05 -18.35
N PHE A 4 -17.20 58.28 -19.25
CA PHE A 4 -17.77 56.98 -18.96
C PHE A 4 -16.69 55.93 -19.29
N LEU A 5 -15.92 55.53 -18.28
CA LEU A 5 -14.99 54.40 -18.36
C LEU A 5 -15.77 53.14 -18.01
N MET A 6 -16.10 52.34 -19.02
CA MET A 6 -16.68 51.00 -18.86
C MET A 6 -15.55 50.04 -18.49
N ALA A 7 -15.60 49.49 -17.28
CA ALA A 7 -14.67 48.46 -16.83
C ALA A 7 -15.02 47.11 -17.49
N MET A 8 -14.18 46.65 -18.40
CA MET A 8 -14.16 45.25 -18.84
C MET A 8 -13.58 44.41 -17.70
N VAL A 9 -14.44 43.69 -16.98
CA VAL A 9 -14.02 42.62 -16.08
C VAL A 9 -13.68 41.42 -16.95
N ALA A 10 -12.40 41.21 -17.19
CA ALA A 10 -11.90 39.98 -17.78
C ALA A 10 -12.05 38.84 -16.75
N LEU A 11 -13.06 38.00 -16.92
CA LEU A 11 -13.17 36.71 -16.24
C LEU A 11 -12.03 35.83 -16.75
N VAL A 12 -10.91 35.82 -16.02
CA VAL A 12 -9.86 34.82 -16.21
C VAL A 12 -10.46 33.50 -15.71
N GLY A 13 -10.90 32.68 -16.66
CA GLY A 13 -11.29 31.30 -16.37
C GLY A 13 -10.08 30.55 -15.85
N PHE A 14 -10.06 30.28 -14.54
CA PHE A 14 -9.19 29.26 -14.01
C PHE A 14 -9.78 27.93 -14.47
N ASP A 15 -9.20 27.34 -15.50
CA ASP A 15 -9.38 25.92 -15.78
C ASP A 15 -8.91 25.18 -14.53
N VAL A 16 -9.86 24.76 -13.69
CA VAL A 16 -9.63 23.73 -12.67
C VAL A 16 -9.33 22.46 -13.46
N SER A 17 -8.07 22.32 -13.87
CA SER A 17 -7.53 21.06 -14.36
C SER A 17 -7.82 20.05 -13.26
N ALA A 18 -8.77 19.15 -13.52
CA ALA A 18 -9.03 18.01 -12.67
C ALA A 18 -7.70 17.26 -12.57
N ASN A 19 -6.97 17.48 -11.47
CA ASN A 19 -5.67 16.89 -11.20
C ASN A 19 -5.90 15.40 -10.95
N ARG A 20 -6.03 14.64 -12.05
CA ARG A 20 -6.21 13.20 -11.98
C ARG A 20 -4.92 12.64 -11.39
N PRO A 21 -5.01 11.78 -10.36
CA PRO A 21 -3.83 11.14 -9.81
C PRO A 21 -3.06 10.46 -10.94
N VAL A 22 -1.81 10.86 -11.15
CA VAL A 22 -0.96 10.26 -12.18
C VAL A 22 -0.31 9.01 -11.57
N PRO A 23 -0.54 7.81 -12.14
CA PRO A 23 0.09 6.59 -11.64
C PRO A 23 1.60 6.66 -11.88
N VAL A 24 2.37 6.35 -10.83
CA VAL A 24 3.86 6.37 -10.88
C VAL A 24 4.42 5.05 -11.39
N LEU A 25 3.75 3.96 -11.07
CA LEU A 25 4.05 2.61 -11.53
C LEU A 25 3.01 2.22 -12.58
N ASP A 26 3.45 1.60 -13.67
CA ASP A 26 2.52 0.94 -14.58
C ASP A 26 1.98 -0.37 -13.97
N LYS A 27 0.97 -0.98 -14.61
CA LYS A 27 0.32 -2.19 -14.09
C LYS A 27 1.26 -3.39 -13.96
N ALA A 28 2.30 -3.48 -14.79
CA ALA A 28 3.26 -4.58 -14.72
C ALA A 28 4.24 -4.35 -13.56
N GLU A 29 4.68 -3.12 -13.35
CA GLU A 29 5.51 -2.71 -12.23
C GLU A 29 4.77 -2.87 -10.90
N GLN A 30 3.52 -2.41 -10.80
CA GLN A 30 2.68 -2.63 -9.61
C GLN A 30 2.58 -4.11 -9.24
N LYS A 31 2.28 -4.99 -10.21
CA LYS A 31 2.23 -6.44 -9.99
C LYS A 31 3.58 -7.02 -9.56
N THR A 32 4.66 -6.46 -10.07
CA THR A 32 6.01 -6.91 -9.73
C THR A 32 6.37 -6.52 -8.30
N VAL A 33 6.08 -5.27 -7.90
CA VAL A 33 6.25 -4.80 -6.53
C VAL A 33 5.37 -5.60 -5.56
N LEU A 34 4.09 -5.81 -5.89
CA LEU A 34 3.17 -6.59 -5.05
C LEU A 34 3.67 -8.02 -4.86
N ARG A 35 4.17 -8.67 -5.92
CA ARG A 35 4.80 -9.99 -5.81
C ARG A 35 6.06 -9.96 -4.94
N ALA A 36 6.87 -8.92 -5.03
CA ALA A 36 8.05 -8.78 -4.19
C ALA A 36 7.66 -8.64 -2.71
N ILE A 37 6.61 -7.86 -2.40
CA ILE A 37 6.01 -7.73 -1.07
C ILE A 37 5.48 -9.09 -0.57
N ASP A 38 4.73 -9.83 -1.40
CA ASP A 38 4.23 -11.18 -1.07
C ASP A 38 5.38 -12.13 -0.70
N ASN A 39 6.44 -12.12 -1.51
CA ASN A 39 7.62 -12.97 -1.28
C ASN A 39 8.35 -12.58 0.01
N MET A 40 8.48 -11.28 0.31
CA MET A 40 9.06 -10.81 1.58
C MET A 40 8.27 -11.27 2.79
N CYS A 41 6.94 -11.36 2.67
CA CYS A 41 6.13 -11.80 3.79
C CYS A 41 6.49 -13.23 4.21
N SER A 42 6.82 -14.11 3.25
CA SER A 42 7.30 -15.47 3.53
C SER A 42 8.58 -15.53 4.38
N ASP A 43 9.37 -14.45 4.41
CA ASP A 43 10.68 -14.43 5.05
C ASP A 43 10.71 -13.55 6.33
N THR A 44 9.72 -12.68 6.56
CA THR A 44 9.81 -11.67 7.63
C THR A 44 8.51 -11.42 8.39
N TRP A 45 7.38 -11.15 7.72
CA TRP A 45 6.12 -10.76 8.39
C TRP A 45 5.14 -11.92 8.61
N CYS A 46 5.00 -12.81 7.63
CA CYS A 46 4.03 -13.90 7.65
C CYS A 46 4.48 -15.10 8.51
N GLU A 47 5.66 -15.06 9.13
CA GLU A 47 6.07 -16.08 10.10
C GLU A 47 5.43 -15.87 11.49
N GLY A 48 4.74 -14.74 11.71
CA GLY A 48 4.07 -14.39 12.96
C GLY A 48 2.72 -15.09 13.20
N GLU A 49 1.93 -14.56 14.15
CA GLU A 49 0.61 -15.11 14.50
C GLU A 49 -0.48 -14.90 13.43
N TYR A 50 -0.23 -13.99 12.49
CA TYR A 50 -1.17 -13.60 11.46
C TYR A 50 -0.66 -13.99 10.06
N GLY A 51 -1.57 -14.44 9.21
CA GLY A 51 -1.31 -14.50 7.77
C GLY A 51 -1.66 -13.18 7.09
N PHE A 52 -0.98 -12.85 6.00
CA PHE A 52 -1.27 -11.66 5.21
C PHE A 52 -1.58 -12.06 3.76
N ASP A 53 -2.55 -11.37 3.16
CA ASP A 53 -3.01 -11.59 1.79
C ASP A 53 -3.10 -10.24 1.08
N PHE A 54 -2.03 -9.86 0.40
CA PHE A 54 -1.89 -8.54 -0.24
C PHE A 54 -2.67 -8.48 -1.56
N LYS A 55 -3.40 -7.38 -1.76
CA LYS A 55 -4.42 -7.24 -2.81
C LYS A 55 -4.01 -6.27 -3.91
N SER A 56 -3.58 -5.08 -3.53
CA SER A 56 -3.25 -4.00 -4.45
C SER A 56 -2.13 -3.14 -3.88
N PHE A 57 -1.31 -2.62 -4.79
CA PHE A 57 -0.31 -1.61 -4.47
C PHE A 57 -0.38 -0.50 -5.53
N ASP A 58 -0.97 0.63 -5.15
CA ASP A 58 -1.28 1.73 -6.07
C ASP A 58 -0.55 3.00 -5.66
N CYS A 59 0.36 3.47 -6.52
CA CYS A 59 1.16 4.67 -6.30
C CYS A 59 0.67 5.83 -7.15
N THR A 60 0.42 6.96 -6.51
CA THR A 60 -0.01 8.20 -7.16
C THR A 60 0.96 9.34 -6.90
N ALA A 61 1.28 10.10 -7.93
CA ALA A 61 2.09 11.31 -7.79
C ALA A 61 1.24 12.43 -7.18
N ALA A 62 1.76 13.07 -6.15
CA ALA A 62 1.24 14.30 -5.58
C ALA A 62 2.29 15.41 -5.63
N VAL A 63 1.86 16.65 -5.33
CA VAL A 63 2.73 17.84 -5.35
C VAL A 63 3.91 17.69 -4.38
N ASP A 64 3.69 17.02 -3.25
CA ASP A 64 4.66 16.88 -2.16
C ASP A 64 5.38 15.52 -2.16
N GLY A 65 5.23 14.73 -3.23
CA GLY A 65 5.84 13.41 -3.37
C GLY A 65 4.88 12.35 -3.87
N THR A 66 5.38 11.13 -4.04
CA THR A 66 4.55 9.97 -4.41
C THR A 66 4.01 9.31 -3.15
N SER A 67 2.70 9.12 -3.06
CA SER A 67 2.06 8.32 -2.01
C SER A 67 1.50 7.05 -2.62
N CYS A 68 1.68 5.93 -1.93
CA CYS A 68 1.15 4.64 -2.35
C CYS A 68 0.18 4.08 -1.32
N VAL A 69 -0.81 3.34 -1.80
CA VAL A 69 -1.76 2.60 -0.97
C VAL A 69 -1.51 1.11 -1.14
N LEU A 70 -1.23 0.42 -0.04
CA LEU A 70 -1.18 -1.04 0.03
C LEU A 70 -2.46 -1.54 0.69
N ASP A 71 -3.30 -2.25 -0.07
CA ASP A 71 -4.46 -2.95 0.46
C ASP A 71 -4.12 -4.42 0.70
N PHE A 72 -4.53 -4.96 1.83
CA PHE A 72 -4.32 -6.36 2.19
C PHE A 72 -5.36 -6.85 3.19
N VAL A 73 -5.38 -8.16 3.41
CA VAL A 73 -6.22 -8.81 4.41
C VAL A 73 -5.33 -9.48 5.44
N ILE A 74 -5.53 -9.13 6.70
CA ILE A 74 -4.93 -9.85 7.83
C ILE A 74 -5.82 -11.05 8.15
N ILE A 75 -5.21 -12.23 8.24
CA ILE A 75 -5.86 -13.51 8.48
C ILE A 75 -5.45 -14.01 9.86
N ASP A 76 -6.37 -13.95 10.81
CA ASP A 76 -6.18 -14.49 12.16
C ASP A 76 -6.79 -15.90 12.22
N THR A 77 -5.96 -16.90 12.52
CA THR A 77 -6.39 -18.30 12.62
C THR A 77 -6.17 -18.80 14.04
N GLU A 78 -7.28 -18.95 14.77
CA GLU A 78 -7.27 -19.49 16.13
C GLU A 78 -7.55 -21.00 16.11
N TYR A 79 -6.68 -21.76 16.77
CA TYR A 79 -6.85 -23.19 16.97
C TYR A 79 -7.71 -23.44 18.21
N VAL A 80 -8.93 -23.91 17.99
CA VAL A 80 -9.85 -24.22 19.09
C VAL A 80 -9.54 -25.61 19.61
N LYS A 81 -9.28 -25.71 20.91
CA LYS A 81 -8.95 -26.98 21.56
C LYS A 81 -10.17 -27.90 21.56
N MET A 82 -10.12 -28.92 20.71
CA MET A 82 -11.18 -29.91 20.60
C MET A 82 -11.11 -30.93 21.74
N PRO A 83 -12.26 -31.55 22.12
CA PRO A 83 -12.25 -32.66 23.07
C PRO A 83 -11.41 -33.83 22.55
N LYS A 84 -10.80 -34.60 23.47
CA LYS A 84 -9.74 -35.60 23.22
C LYS A 84 -10.09 -36.70 22.20
N ASN A 85 -11.36 -36.85 21.84
CA ASN A 85 -11.91 -37.85 20.93
C ASN A 85 -12.25 -37.29 19.52
N SER A 86 -11.94 -36.02 19.24
CA SER A 86 -12.10 -35.43 17.92
C SER A 86 -10.95 -35.83 16.98
N ARG A 87 -11.28 -36.22 15.74
CA ARG A 87 -10.31 -36.56 14.67
C ARG A 87 -9.85 -35.36 13.84
N SER A 88 -10.36 -34.17 14.14
CA SER A 88 -10.15 -32.95 13.37
C SER A 88 -9.94 -31.75 14.29
N GLU A 89 -9.02 -30.87 13.92
CA GLU A 89 -8.84 -29.56 14.53
C GLU A 89 -9.99 -28.63 14.12
N ALA A 90 -10.56 -27.88 15.07
CA ALA A 90 -11.44 -26.76 14.74
C ALA A 90 -10.59 -25.49 14.61
N ARG A 91 -10.79 -24.77 13.50
CA ARG A 91 -10.09 -23.51 13.21
C ARG A 91 -11.13 -22.39 13.08
N VAL A 92 -10.95 -21.31 13.83
CA VAL A 92 -11.71 -20.08 13.63
C VAL A 92 -10.83 -19.15 12.83
N ARG A 93 -11.29 -18.76 11.64
CA ARG A 93 -10.56 -17.84 10.75
C ARG A 93 -11.29 -16.50 10.71
N ARG A 94 -10.61 -15.44 11.13
CA ARG A 94 -11.09 -14.05 11.05
C ARG A 94 -10.27 -13.32 10.00
N GLN A 95 -10.90 -12.38 9.30
CA GLN A 95 -10.28 -11.61 8.24
C GLN A 95 -10.52 -10.13 8.48
N TYR A 96 -9.46 -9.35 8.43
CA TYR A 96 -9.50 -7.90 8.63
C TYR A 96 -8.95 -7.23 7.37
N PRO A 97 -9.79 -6.60 6.54
CA PRO A 97 -9.30 -5.80 5.44
C PRO A 97 -8.61 -4.54 5.99
N VAL A 98 -7.44 -4.25 5.45
CA VAL A 98 -6.60 -3.13 5.87
C VAL A 98 -6.04 -2.41 4.65
N SER A 99 -5.91 -1.10 4.79
CA SER A 99 -5.28 -0.22 3.82
C SER A 99 -4.19 0.58 4.53
N CYS A 100 -2.99 0.57 3.95
CA CYS A 100 -1.83 1.31 4.42
C CYS A 100 -1.47 2.40 3.41
N GLU A 101 -1.46 3.65 3.84
CA GLU A 101 -0.77 4.70 3.09
C GLU A 101 0.72 4.64 3.42
N VAL A 102 1.56 4.51 2.38
CA VAL A 102 3.02 4.45 2.50
C VAL A 102 3.66 5.53 1.63
N GLY A 103 4.62 6.24 2.21
CA GLY A 103 5.29 7.39 1.59
C GLY A 103 5.42 8.58 2.56
N PRO A 104 5.81 9.76 2.05
CA PRO A 104 6.02 10.09 0.64
C PRO A 104 7.36 9.55 0.08
N PHE A 105 7.37 9.22 -1.21
CA PHE A 105 8.57 8.84 -1.97
C PHE A 105 8.95 9.90 -2.99
N THR A 106 10.26 10.07 -3.22
CA THR A 106 10.78 11.17 -4.04
C THR A 106 11.17 10.74 -5.46
N LYS A 107 11.49 9.45 -5.63
CA LYS A 107 11.90 8.87 -6.91
C LYS A 107 11.30 7.49 -7.09
N LYS A 108 11.07 7.10 -8.35
CA LYS A 108 10.54 5.78 -8.69
C LYS A 108 11.41 4.62 -8.18
N SER A 109 12.73 4.82 -8.07
CA SER A 109 13.64 3.81 -7.52
C SER A 109 13.51 3.59 -6.02
N ASP A 110 12.78 4.44 -5.30
CA ASP A 110 12.38 4.19 -3.90
C ASP A 110 11.29 3.10 -3.82
N LEU A 111 10.55 2.90 -4.91
CA LEU A 111 9.40 1.99 -5.01
C LEU A 111 9.73 0.69 -5.76
N TYR A 112 10.60 0.80 -6.76
CA TYR A 112 10.84 -0.28 -7.71
C TYR A 112 12.31 -0.29 -8.15
N ALA A 113 13.00 -1.39 -7.87
CA ALA A 113 14.36 -1.62 -8.35
C ALA A 113 14.46 -3.02 -8.99
N VAL A 114 14.79 -3.05 -10.28
CA VAL A 114 15.09 -4.29 -10.98
C VAL A 114 16.55 -4.66 -10.73
N ARG A 115 16.81 -5.85 -10.20
CA ARG A 115 18.16 -6.35 -9.96
C ARG A 115 18.46 -7.51 -10.91
N GLY A 116 19.46 -7.32 -11.77
CA GLY A 116 19.98 -8.34 -12.70
C GLY A 116 19.88 -7.94 -14.17
N GLU A 117 20.85 -8.41 -14.98
CA GLU A 117 20.98 -8.11 -16.42
C GLU A 117 19.78 -8.60 -17.27
N ARG A 118 18.91 -9.45 -16.70
CA ARG A 118 17.72 -10.03 -17.34
C ARG A 118 16.39 -9.67 -16.66
N GLY A 119 16.42 -8.84 -15.62
CA GLY A 119 15.22 -8.40 -14.90
C GLY A 119 14.50 -9.45 -14.06
N GLU A 120 15.21 -10.49 -13.60
CA GLU A 120 14.60 -11.68 -12.99
C GLU A 120 14.27 -11.54 -11.50
N TYR A 121 14.86 -10.58 -10.77
CA TYR A 121 14.56 -10.35 -9.35
C TYR A 121 14.28 -8.87 -9.08
N THR A 122 13.14 -8.59 -8.45
CA THR A 122 12.83 -7.28 -7.88
C THR A 122 12.90 -7.44 -6.37
N ASP A 123 13.93 -6.84 -5.76
CA ASP A 123 13.96 -6.64 -4.31
C ASP A 123 13.07 -5.43 -4.00
N VAL A 124 12.35 -5.46 -2.87
CA VAL A 124 11.68 -4.27 -2.34
C VAL A 124 12.79 -3.30 -1.89
N PRO A 125 12.87 -2.07 -2.46
CA PRO A 125 13.89 -1.13 -2.05
C PRO A 125 13.76 -0.76 -0.57
N GLN A 126 14.87 -0.48 0.10
CA GLN A 126 14.89 -0.17 1.53
C GLN A 126 13.88 0.93 1.94
N PRO A 127 13.72 2.05 1.20
CA PRO A 127 12.73 3.07 1.56
C PRO A 127 11.29 2.54 1.60
N LEU A 128 10.91 1.71 0.62
CA LEU A 128 9.58 1.08 0.60
C LEU A 128 9.45 0.07 1.74
N LEU A 129 10.50 -0.72 2.00
CA LEU A 129 10.52 -1.67 3.10
C LEU A 129 10.30 -0.99 4.47
N ASP A 130 11.01 0.11 4.72
CA ASP A 130 10.89 0.86 5.98
C ASP A 130 9.47 1.39 6.18
N ALA A 131 8.86 1.97 5.13
CA ALA A 131 7.49 2.48 5.19
C ALA A 131 6.45 1.35 5.38
N LEU A 132 6.67 0.18 4.77
CA LEU A 132 5.80 -0.98 4.95
C LEU A 132 5.90 -1.54 6.38
N ASN A 133 7.11 -1.65 6.93
CA ASN A 133 7.32 -2.09 8.31
C ASN A 133 6.60 -1.18 9.31
N GLU A 134 6.72 0.14 9.14
CA GLU A 134 6.03 1.09 10.01
C GLU A 134 4.52 0.87 9.99
N CYS A 135 3.92 0.68 8.82
CA CYS A 135 2.48 0.45 8.74
C CYS A 135 2.06 -0.90 9.31
N ILE A 136 2.75 -1.99 8.94
CA ILE A 136 2.38 -3.35 9.37
C ILE A 136 2.54 -3.49 10.89
N PHE A 137 3.63 -3.00 11.48
CA PHE A 137 3.82 -3.08 12.94
C PHE A 137 2.82 -2.24 13.73
N ALA A 138 2.43 -1.06 13.23
CA ALA A 138 1.38 -0.27 13.85
C ALA A 138 0.03 -1.00 13.87
N LEU A 139 -0.26 -1.80 12.83
CA LEU A 139 -1.49 -2.59 12.73
C LEU A 139 -1.46 -3.80 13.65
N GLU A 140 -0.33 -4.50 13.74
CA GLU A 140 -0.18 -5.62 14.66
C GLU A 140 -0.42 -5.19 16.11
N ASP A 141 0.19 -4.08 16.56
CA ASP A 141 -0.02 -3.55 17.92
C ASP A 141 -1.50 -3.25 18.20
N HIS A 142 -2.21 -2.68 17.22
CA HIS A 142 -3.65 -2.45 17.31
C HIS A 142 -4.49 -3.72 17.37
N LEU A 143 -4.07 -4.80 16.73
CA LEU A 143 -4.78 -6.08 16.79
C LEU A 143 -4.49 -6.82 18.11
N PHE A 144 -3.25 -6.77 18.60
CA PHE A 144 -2.88 -7.36 19.89
C PHE A 144 -3.61 -6.70 21.06
N THR A 145 -3.76 -5.38 21.04
CA THR A 145 -4.49 -4.65 22.11
C THR A 145 -6.00 -4.89 22.13
N ARG A 146 -6.58 -5.51 21.09
CA ARG A 146 -8.02 -5.83 21.01
C ARG A 146 -8.38 -7.26 21.43
N ARG A 147 -7.39 -8.12 21.72
CA ARG A 147 -7.61 -9.44 22.31
C ARG A 147 -7.75 -9.35 23.83
#